data_AF-A0A7L2TJL7-F1
#
_entry.id   AF-A0A7L2TJL7-F1
#
_cell.length_a   1.000
_cell.length_b   1.000
_cell.length_c   1.000
_cell.angle_alpha   90.00
_cell.angle_beta   90.00
_cell.angle_gamma   90.00
#
_symmetry.space_group_name_H-M   'P 1'
#
loop_
_entity.id
_entity.type
_entity.pdbx_description
1 polymer ?
#
loop_
_entity_poly.entity_id
_entity_poly.type
_entity_poly.pdbx_seq_one_letter_code
_entity_poly.pdbx_strand_id
1 'polypeptide(L)' 'MKLSLLAVLALVLFAAPVNSLYCYTCNWEQSNWSCLKAEKCSDKDEFCVTNVASVGIGRCRLWIPS' A
#
# COMPACT_ATOMS: atom_id res chain seq x y z
N MET A 1 26.61 -21.83 -25.28
CA MET A 1 27.01 -20.57 -24.60
C MET A 1 26.10 -19.40 -24.98
N LYS A 2 26.04 -18.97 -26.24
CA LYS A 2 25.15 -17.87 -26.68
C LYS A 2 23.65 -18.13 -26.42
N LEU A 3 23.19 -19.36 -26.65
CA LEU A 3 21.77 -19.72 -26.47
C LEU A 3 21.32 -19.66 -24.99
N SER A 4 22.16 -20.12 -24.06
CA SER A 4 21.90 -19.99 -22.62
C SER A 4 21.82 -18.53 -22.19
N LEU A 5 22.69 -17.69 -22.73
CA LEU A 5 22.75 -16.28 -22.35
C LEU A 5 21.50 -15.52 -22.82
N LEU A 6 21.03 -15.84 -24.03
CA LEU A 6 19.75 -15.33 -24.56
C LEU A 6 18.55 -15.85 -23.76
N ALA A 7 18.56 -17.12 -23.35
CA ALA A 7 17.50 -17.70 -22.53
C ALA A 7 17.41 -17.04 -21.14
N VAL A 8 18.56 -16.78 -20.50
CA VAL A 8 18.61 -16.06 -19.20
C VAL A 8 18.14 -14.62 -19.36
N LEU A 9 18.58 -13.92 -20.41
CA LEU A 9 18.16 -12.54 -20.66
C LEU A 9 16.64 -12.45 -20.89
N ALA A 10 16.07 -13.38 -21.66
CA ALA A 10 14.63 -13.46 -21.83
C ALA A 10 13.92 -13.68 -20.48
N LEU A 11 14.39 -14.63 -19.67
CA LEU A 11 13.77 -14.92 -18.37
C LEU A 11 13.73 -13.69 -17.45
N VAL A 12 14.79 -12.89 -17.44
CA VAL A 12 14.88 -11.66 -16.63
C VAL A 12 13.94 -10.57 -17.17
N LEU A 13 13.81 -10.43 -18.48
CA LEU A 13 12.94 -9.42 -19.11
C LEU A 13 11.44 -9.74 -18.95
N PHE A 14 11.08 -11.02 -18.91
CA PHE A 14 9.70 -11.47 -18.72
C PHE A 14 9.32 -11.71 -17.24
N ALA A 15 10.29 -11.65 -16.32
CA ALA A 15 9.99 -11.67 -14.89
C ALA A 15 9.27 -10.36 -14.53
N ALA A 16 8.02 -10.48 -14.08
CA ALA A 16 7.30 -9.33 -13.55
C ALA A 16 8.08 -8.76 -12.36
N PRO A 17 8.30 -7.44 -12.28
CA PRO A 17 8.94 -6.85 -11.12
C PRO A 17 8.04 -7.11 -9.92
N VAL A 18 8.53 -7.90 -8.95
CA VAL A 18 7.90 -8.00 -7.63
C VAL A 18 8.34 -6.75 -6.87
N ASN A 19 7.84 -5.59 -7.30
CA ASN A 19 8.04 -4.36 -6.57
C ASN A 19 7.18 -4.48 -5.31
N SER A 20 7.85 -4.65 -4.17
CA SER A 20 7.17 -4.59 -2.88
C SER A 20 6.63 -3.18 -2.72
N LEU A 21 5.31 -3.04 -2.82
CA LEU A 21 4.64 -1.78 -2.56
C LEU A 21 4.79 -1.44 -1.08
N TYR A 22 5.06 -0.17 -0.77
CA TYR A 22 5.05 0.35 0.59
C TYR A 22 4.03 1.48 0.68
N CYS A 23 3.21 1.43 1.72
CA CYS A 23 2.07 2.31 1.93
C CYS A 23 2.21 2.99 3.30
N TYR A 24 1.77 4.23 3.44
CA TYR A 24 1.66 4.87 4.75
C TYR A 24 0.39 4.41 5.46
N THR A 25 0.50 4.06 6.75
CA THR A 25 -0.62 3.60 7.56
C THR A 25 -0.98 4.59 8.66
N CYS A 26 -2.29 4.77 8.87
CA CYS A 26 -2.83 5.75 9.82
C CYS A 26 -4.04 5.12 10.51
N ASN A 27 -3.81 4.50 11.66
CA ASN A 27 -4.85 3.77 12.41
C ASN A 27 -5.17 4.52 13.70
N TRP A 28 -6.21 5.36 13.69
CA TRP A 28 -6.71 6.08 14.87
C TRP A 28 -5.61 6.85 15.64
N GLU A 29 -4.66 7.40 14.91
CA GLU A 29 -3.55 8.16 15.49
C GLU A 29 -3.97 9.59 15.85
N GLN A 30 -3.45 10.09 16.95
CA GLN A 30 -3.74 11.45 17.42
C GLN A 30 -2.88 12.52 16.71
N SER A 31 -1.73 12.12 16.16
CA SER A 31 -0.79 12.99 15.46
C SER A 31 -0.64 12.56 14.02
N ASN A 32 -0.67 13.53 13.10
CA ASN A 32 -0.40 13.29 11.68
C ASN A 32 0.97 12.65 11.45
N TRP A 33 1.94 12.93 12.32
CA TRP A 33 3.29 12.36 12.17
C TRP A 33 3.31 10.84 12.38
N SER A 34 2.46 10.34 13.28
CA SER A 34 2.32 8.91 13.52
C SER A 34 1.76 8.17 12.29
N CYS A 35 1.03 8.86 11.42
CA CYS A 35 0.47 8.32 10.19
C CYS A 35 1.49 8.18 9.04
N LEU A 36 2.73 8.64 9.22
CA LEU A 36 3.80 8.56 8.22
C LEU A 36 4.66 7.31 8.38
N LYS A 37 4.14 6.28 9.04
CA LYS A 37 4.79 4.98 9.14
C LYS A 37 4.56 4.21 7.84
N ALA A 38 5.65 3.94 7.11
CA ALA A 38 5.61 3.09 5.93
C ALA A 38 5.53 1.61 6.33
N GLU A 39 4.63 0.87 5.70
CA GLU A 39 4.45 -0.57 5.90
C GLU A 39 4.47 -1.28 4.55
N LYS A 40 5.02 -2.51 4.52
CA LYS A 40 5.02 -3.32 3.30
C LYS A 40 3.60 -3.80 3.02
N CYS A 41 3.07 -3.51 1.84
CA CYS A 41 1.74 -3.93 1.41
C CYS A 41 1.78 -5.39 0.91
N SER A 42 0.62 -6.03 0.72
CA SER A 42 0.57 -7.42 0.25
C SER A 42 1.16 -7.54 -1.15
N ASP A 43 1.73 -8.69 -1.51
CA ASP A 43 2.27 -8.91 -2.85
C ASP A 43 1.18 -8.89 -3.95
N LYS A 44 -0.11 -8.85 -3.55
CA LYS A 44 -1.27 -8.70 -4.45
C LYS A 44 -1.78 -7.26 -4.57
N ASP A 45 -1.30 -6.34 -3.74
CA ASP A 45 -1.75 -4.95 -3.76
C ASP A 45 -1.00 -4.16 -4.84
N GLU A 46 -1.74 -3.47 -5.71
CA GLU A 46 -1.15 -2.66 -6.80
C GLU A 46 -1.00 -1.17 -6.45
N PHE A 47 -1.81 -0.64 -5.53
CA PHE A 47 -1.82 0.79 -5.20
C PHE A 47 -2.23 1.05 -3.75
N CYS A 48 -1.75 2.17 -3.20
CA CYS A 48 -2.15 2.65 -1.89
C CYS A 48 -3.55 3.30 -1.97
N VAL A 49 -4.37 3.08 -0.95
CA VAL A 49 -5.66 3.77 -0.81
C VAL A 49 -5.64 4.65 0.43
N THR A 50 -6.07 5.89 0.28
CA THR A 50 -6.23 6.83 1.40
C THR A 50 -7.69 7.02 1.69
N ASN A 51 -8.12 6.64 2.90
CA ASN A 51 -9.48 6.89 3.37
C ASN A 51 -9.41 7.92 4.49
N VAL A 52 -10.13 9.03 4.35
CA VAL A 52 -10.09 10.14 5.31
C VAL A 52 -11.45 10.23 5.99
N ALA A 53 -11.47 10.01 7.30
CA ALA A 53 -12.64 10.23 8.14
C ALA A 53 -12.37 11.44 9.05
N SER A 54 -13.27 12.42 9.04
CA SER A 54 -13.20 13.57 9.95
C SER A 54 -14.33 13.47 10.95
N VAL A 55 -13.99 13.30 12.23
CA VAL A 55 -14.97 13.35 13.32
C VAL A 55 -15.03 14.79 13.83
N GLY A 56 -16.12 15.49 13.53
CA GLY A 56 -16.36 16.83 14.06
C GLY A 56 -16.78 16.77 15.54
N ILE A 57 -16.15 17.57 16.40
CA ILE A 57 -16.59 17.75 17.79
C ILE A 57 -17.83 18.66 17.78
N GLY A 58 -18.99 18.04 17.55
CA GLY A 58 -20.32 18.57 17.81
C GLY A 58 -21.16 17.43 18.35
N ARG A 59 -22.15 17.70 19.21
CA ARG A 59 -23.09 16.68 19.72
C ARG A 59 -23.95 16.10 18.59
N CYS A 60 -23.36 15.29 17.71
CA CYS A 60 -24.07 14.51 16.72
C CYS A 60 -24.18 13.08 17.23
N ARG A 61 -25.42 12.69 17.53
CA ARG A 61 -25.78 11.29 17.81
C ARG A 61 -25.15 10.42 16.72
N LEU A 62 -24.36 9.43 17.12
CA LEU A 62 -23.81 8.41 16.24
C LEU A 62 -24.96 7.85 15.37
N TRP A 63 -25.00 8.22 14.09
CA TRP A 63 -25.70 7.43 13.10
C TRP A 63 -24.72 6.33 12.70
N ILE A 64 -24.91 5.16 13.31
CA ILE A 64 -24.28 3.91 12.89
C ILE A 64 -25.19 3.39 11.76
N PRO A 65 -24.81 3.46 10.48
CA PRO A 65 -25.48 2.63 9.49
C PRO A 65 -25.15 1.17 9.83
N SER A 66 -26.22 0.37 9.88
CA SER A 66 -26.22 -1.06 10.18
C SER A 66 -25.35 -1.88 9.23
#